data_AF-A0A959GZC1-F1
#
_entry.id   AF-A0A959GZC1-F1
#
_cell.length_a   1.000
_cell.length_b   1.000
_cell.length_c   1.000
_cell.angle_alpha   90.00
_cell.angle_beta   90.00
_cell.angle_gamma   90.00
#
_symmetry.space_group_name_H-M   'P 1'
#
loop_
_entity.id
_entity.type
_entity.pdbx_description
1 polymer ?
#
loop_
_entity_poly.entity_id
_entity_poly.type
_entity_poly.pdbx_seq_one_letter_code
_entity_poly.pdbx_strand_id
1 'polypeptide(L)' 'MVKFSNDGNLLWCRNFDAGSSAITRDISVLSDGTVIIGGLAKASRPWLLHIDEQGNLLSSAILES' A
#
# COMPACT_ATOMS: atom_id res chain seq x y z
N MET A 1 5.23 -5.42 2.76
CA MET A 1 5.78 -4.22 2.10
C MET A 1 6.98 -3.72 2.86
N VAL A 2 7.95 -3.14 2.14
CA VAL A 2 9.21 -2.65 2.70
C VAL A 2 9.53 -1.28 2.13
N LYS A 3 10.14 -0.42 2.95
CA LYS A 3 10.71 0.87 2.52
C LYS A 3 12.18 0.89 2.87
N PHE A 4 13.00 1.39 1.95
CA PHE A 4 14.43 1.56 2.13
C PHE A 4 14.80 3.05 2.07
N SER A 5 15.92 3.42 2.70
CA SER A 5 16.57 4.70 2.46
C SER A 5 17.25 4.69 1.10
N ASN A 6 17.67 5.87 0.63
CA ASN A 6 18.43 6.00 -0.61
C ASN A 6 19.77 5.22 -0.57
N ASP A 7 20.33 5.03 0.62
CA ASP A 7 21.56 4.26 0.84
C ASP A 7 21.31 2.74 0.96
N GLY A 8 20.06 2.29 0.78
CA GLY A 8 19.67 0.88 0.82
C GLY A 8 19.38 0.33 2.21
N ASN A 9 19.33 1.17 3.26
CA ASN A 9 19.00 0.72 4.61
C ASN A 9 17.50 0.47 4.75
N LEU A 10 17.10 -0.61 5.41
CA LEU A 10 15.68 -0.88 5.70
C LEU A 10 15.15 0.17 6.69
N LEU A 11 14.16 0.96 6.26
CA LEU A 11 13.47 1.93 7.13
C LEU A 11 12.31 1.27 7.87
N TRP A 12 11.50 0.48 7.16
CA TRP A 12 10.44 -0.31 7.78
C TRP A 12 10.04 -1.50 6.93
N CYS A 13 9.48 -2.49 7.62
CA CYS A 13 8.73 -3.60 7.04
C CYS A 13 7.35 -3.64 7.69
N ARG A 14 6.30 -3.73 6.87
CA ARG A 14 4.89 -3.79 7.31
C ARG A 14 4.18 -4.87 6.53
N ASN A 15 3.32 -5.63 7.20
CA ASN A 15 2.40 -6.52 6.54
C ASN A 15 1.04 -5.84 6.45
N PHE A 16 0.48 -5.74 5.25
CA PHE A 16 -0.84 -5.17 5.02
C PHE A 16 -1.73 -6.26 4.48
N ASP A 17 -2.80 -6.56 5.19
CA ASP A 17 -3.78 -7.54 4.74
C ASP A 17 -4.79 -6.85 3.80
N ALA A 18 -4.57 -7.01 2.50
CA ALA A 18 -5.51 -6.60 1.46
C ALA A 18 -6.41 -7.77 0.99
N GLY A 19 -6.38 -8.91 1.71
CA GLY A 19 -7.10 -10.14 1.39
C GLY A 19 -6.22 -11.24 0.78
N SER A 20 -6.66 -12.49 0.94
CA SER A 20 -5.90 -13.72 0.62
C SER A 20 -5.46 -13.90 -0.84
N SER A 21 -5.88 -13.03 -1.76
CA SER A 21 -5.51 -13.07 -3.18
C SER A 21 -5.22 -11.67 -3.72
N ALA A 22 -4.88 -10.74 -2.83
CA ALA A 22 -4.51 -9.40 -3.23
C ALA A 22 -3.13 -9.39 -3.90
N ILE A 23 -3.08 -8.74 -5.06
CA ILE A 23 -1.85 -8.42 -5.77
C ILE A 23 -1.72 -6.91 -5.85
N THR A 24 -0.57 -6.38 -5.43
CA THR A 24 -0.22 -4.97 -5.62
C THR A 24 0.11 -4.74 -7.09
N ARG A 25 -0.42 -3.66 -7.67
CA ARG A 25 -0.18 -3.26 -9.06
C ARG A 25 0.58 -1.96 -9.16
N ASP A 26 0.36 -1.04 -8.23
CA ASP A 26 1.00 0.26 -8.26
C ASP A 26 1.19 0.87 -6.86
N ILE A 27 2.16 1.76 -6.75
CA ILE A 27 2.51 2.52 -5.55
C ILE A 27 2.87 3.94 -5.97
N SER A 28 2.22 4.94 -5.36
CA SER A 28 2.48 6.36 -5.60
C SER A 28 2.69 7.11 -4.29
N VAL A 29 3.75 7.91 -4.22
CA VAL A 29 4.01 8.83 -3.11
C VAL A 29 3.39 10.19 -3.44
N LEU A 30 2.58 10.73 -2.54
CA LEU A 30 1.90 12.01 -2.70
C LEU A 30 2.79 13.17 -2.24
N SER A 31 2.44 14.40 -2.61
CA SER A 31 3.22 15.59 -2.27
C SER A 31 3.26 15.91 -0.78
N ASP A 32 2.32 15.37 0.00
CA ASP A 32 2.29 15.48 1.46
C ASP A 32 3.12 14.39 2.18
N GLY A 33 3.80 13.51 1.43
CA GLY A 33 4.62 12.44 1.95
C GLY A 33 3.87 11.14 2.27
N THR A 34 2.54 11.13 2.15
CA THR A 34 1.74 9.91 2.27
C THR A 34 1.85 9.05 1.01
N VAL A 35 1.41 7.79 1.11
CA VAL A 35 1.57 6.81 0.02
C VAL A 35 0.24 6.14 -0.29
N ILE A 36 -0.11 6.09 -1.57
CA ILE A 36 -1.23 5.31 -2.09
C ILE A 36 -0.70 4.04 -2.73
N ILE A 37 -1.30 2.91 -2.38
CA ILE A 37 -0.95 1.58 -2.88
C ILE A 37 -2.22 0.97 -3.43
N GLY A 38 -2.16 0.53 -4.68
CA GLY A 38 -3.32 0.01 -5.39
C GLY A 38 -3.08 -1.38 -5.96
N GLY A 39 -4.16 -2.14 -6.07
CA GLY A 39 -4.09 -3.48 -6.59
C GLY A 39 -5.45 -4.11 -6.89
N LEU A 40 -5.41 -5.39 -7.22
CA LEU A 40 -6.61 -6.21 -7.42
C LEU A 40 -6.65 -7.31 -6.36
N ALA A 41 -7.83 -7.55 -5.82
CA ALA A 41 -8.13 -8.66 -4.92
C ALA A 41 -8.93 -9.72 -5.68
N LYS A 42 -9.46 -10.70 -4.94
CA LYS A 42 -10.29 -11.76 -5.51
C LYS A 42 -11.43 -11.19 -6.36
N ALA A 43 -11.73 -11.85 -7.47
CA ALA A 43 -12.73 -11.44 -8.46
C ALA A 43 -12.47 -10.05 -9.08
N SER A 44 -11.18 -9.67 -9.21
CA SER A 44 -10.77 -8.39 -9.81
C SER A 44 -11.30 -7.16 -9.08
N ARG A 45 -11.63 -7.30 -7.80
CA ARG A 45 -12.07 -6.18 -6.95
C ARG A 45 -10.89 -5.23 -6.73
N PRO A 46 -10.98 -3.95 -7.13
CA PRO A 46 -9.93 -3.00 -6.84
C PRO A 46 -9.83 -2.77 -5.33
N TRP A 47 -8.61 -2.64 -4.84
CA TRP A 47 -8.36 -2.22 -3.47
C TRP A 47 -7.32 -1.10 -3.45
N LEU A 48 -7.44 -0.25 -2.43
CA LEU A 48 -6.54 0.86 -2.16
C LEU A 48 -6.14 0.83 -0.68
N LEU A 49 -4.87 1.13 -0.44
CA LEU A 49 -4.34 1.48 0.87
C LEU A 49 -3.77 2.89 0.80
N HIS A 50 -4.04 3.68 1.82
CA HIS A 50 -3.41 4.97 2.07
C HIS A 50 -2.65 4.87 3.38
N ILE A 51 -1.36 5.13 3.34
CA ILE A 51 -0.48 5.03 4.50
C ILE A 51 0.33 6.31 4.68
N ASP A 52 0.76 6.57 5.90
CA ASP A 52 1.73 7.63 6.17
C ASP A 52 3.16 7.21 5.78
N GLU A 53 4.10 8.14 5.92
CA GLU A 53 5.50 7.93 5.56
C GLU A 53 6.17 6.79 6.38
N GLN A 54 5.71 6.60 7.62
CA GLN A 54 6.18 5.59 8.57
C GLN A 54 5.51 4.22 8.37
N GLY A 55 4.62 4.12 7.38
CA GLY A 55 3.91 2.91 7.01
C GLY A 55 2.72 2.57 7.90
N ASN A 56 2.16 3.54 8.61
CA ASN A 56 0.93 3.36 9.37
C ASN A 56 -0.28 3.57 8.46
N LEU A 57 -1.32 2.77 8.66
CA LEU A 57 -2.55 2.85 7.87
C LEU A 57 -3.33 4.12 8.20
N LEU A 58 -3.58 4.95 7.19
CA LEU A 58 -4.46 6.12 7.27
C LEU A 58 -5.88 5.74 6.81
N SER A 59 -6.00 5.01 5.70
CA SER A 59 -7.27 4.45 5.25
C SER A 59 -7.09 3.23 4.33
N SER A 60 -8.14 2.42 4.22
CA SER A 60 -8.22 1.31 3.26
C SER A 60 -9.61 1.27 2.62
N ALA A 61 -9.65 0.84 1.37
CA ALA A 61 -10.90 0.66 0.63
C ALA A 61 -10.82 -0.57 -0.27
N ILE A 62 -11.91 -1.35 -0.30
CA ILE A 62 -12.19 -2.29 -1.38
C ILE A 62 -13.35 -1.71 -2.17
N LEU A 63 -13.11 -1.42 -3.45
CA LEU A 63 -14.10 -0.83 -4.32
C LEU A 63 -15.04 -1.94 -4.82
N GLU A 64 -16.33 -1.79 -4.55
CA GLU A 64 -17.38 -2.58 -5.19
C GLU A 64 -17.94 -1.76 -6.37
N SER A 65 -18.27 -2.46 -7.46
CA SER A 65 -18.85 -1.88 -8.68
C SER A 65 -20.29 -1.44 -8.46
#